data_AF-A0A8C5AL96-F1
#
_entry.id   AF-A0A8C5AL96-F1
#
_cell.length_a   1.000
_cell.length_b   1.000
_cell.length_c   1.000
_cell.angle_alpha   90.00
_cell.angle_beta   90.00
_cell.angle_gamma   90.00
#
_symmetry.space_group_name_H-M   'P 1'
#
loop_
_entity.id
_entity.type
_entity.pdbx_description
1 polymer ?
#
loop_
_entity_poly.entity_id
_entity_poly.type
_entity_poly.pdbx_seq_one_letter_code
_entity_poly.pdbx_strand_id
1 'polypeptide(L)'
;MFQHALRRLTTETRSIQRYVRYAPSFHSVPFAFVSTRNFTNVKDDGEQPFDTSLLDFLVCPLSKKPLRYEVTTNELINEELGIAYPIIDGIPNMIPQDARLLQKDTDMPADPTQG
;
A
#
# COMPACT_ATOMS: atom_id res chain seq x y z
N MET A 1 41.14 56.37 3.38
CA MET A 1 39.68 56.27 3.58
C MET A 1 39.18 55.12 2.74
N PHE A 2 38.63 54.09 3.40
CA PHE A 2 37.79 53.02 2.86
C PHE A 2 38.13 52.45 1.48
N GLN A 3 38.62 51.20 1.43
CA GLN A 3 37.93 50.10 0.73
C GLN A 3 38.40 48.75 1.32
N HIS A 4 37.71 48.32 2.37
CA HIS A 4 37.33 46.91 2.44
C HIS A 4 36.47 46.63 1.21
N ALA A 5 36.75 45.54 0.49
CA ALA A 5 35.74 44.54 0.17
C ALA A 5 36.30 43.47 -0.77
N LEU A 6 35.87 42.24 -0.48
CA LEU A 6 35.90 41.06 -1.34
C LEU A 6 37.23 40.32 -1.35
N ARG A 7 37.41 39.45 -0.35
CA ARG A 7 37.09 38.03 -0.51
C ARG A 7 37.69 37.47 -1.80
N ARG A 8 39.02 37.33 -1.82
CA ARG A 8 39.58 36.15 -2.48
C ARG A 8 39.30 34.94 -1.59
N LEU A 9 38.04 34.52 -1.58
CA LEU A 9 37.63 33.15 -1.25
C LEU A 9 38.27 32.26 -2.31
N THR A 10 39.57 32.01 -2.18
CA THR A 10 40.25 30.99 -2.95
C THR A 10 39.66 29.66 -2.50
N THR A 11 38.87 29.10 -3.38
CA THR A 11 38.51 27.68 -3.49
C THR A 11 39.57 26.75 -2.90
N GLU A 12 39.43 26.39 -1.63
CA GLU A 12 40.00 25.15 -1.10
C GLU A 12 38.97 24.04 -1.33
N THR A 13 38.96 23.49 -2.54
CA THR A 13 38.41 22.16 -2.79
C THR A 13 39.40 21.14 -2.23
N ARG A 14 39.43 20.99 -0.90
CA ARG A 14 40.13 19.88 -0.26
C ARG A 14 39.31 18.62 -0.51
N SER A 15 39.51 18.05 -1.70
CA SER A 15 39.06 16.73 -2.10
C SER A 15 39.60 15.73 -1.08
N ILE A 16 38.78 15.39 -0.09
CA ILE A 16 39.06 14.27 0.81
C ILE A 16 38.79 13.02 -0.01
N GLN A 17 39.84 12.59 -0.71
CA GLN A 17 39.94 11.32 -1.38
C GLN A 17 39.97 10.22 -0.31
N ARG A 18 38.79 9.94 0.27
CA ARG A 18 38.56 8.74 1.09
C ARG A 18 38.64 7.55 0.15
N TYR A 19 39.86 7.03 0.10
CA TYR A 19 40.28 5.77 -0.43
C TYR A 19 39.42 4.64 0.18
N VAL A 20 38.26 4.37 -0.41
CA VAL A 20 37.51 3.14 -0.13
C VAL A 20 38.28 2.02 -0.81
N ARG A 21 39.14 1.33 -0.06
CA ARG A 21 39.65 0.02 -0.47
C ARG A 21 38.49 -0.96 -0.48
N TYR A 22 37.77 -1.03 -1.59
CA TYR A 22 36.94 -2.18 -1.90
C TYR A 22 37.84 -3.20 -2.60
N ALA A 23 38.35 -4.16 -1.85
CA ALA A 23 39.06 -5.31 -2.39
C ALA A 23 38.03 -6.23 -3.10
N PRO A 24 38.14 -6.49 -4.41
CA PRO A 24 37.28 -7.43 -5.09
C PRO A 24 37.88 -8.83 -4.95
N SER A 25 37.82 -9.42 -3.76
CA SER A 25 38.02 -10.86 -3.62
C SER A 25 36.72 -11.57 -3.96
N PHE A 26 36.36 -11.54 -5.24
CA PHE A 26 35.35 -12.42 -5.82
C PHE A 26 35.87 -13.85 -5.73
N HIS A 27 35.63 -14.51 -4.60
CA HIS A 27 35.71 -15.95 -4.53
C HIS A 27 34.57 -16.49 -5.40
N SER A 28 34.94 -17.07 -6.53
CA SER A 28 34.07 -17.85 -7.39
C SER A 28 33.49 -18.99 -6.57
N VAL A 29 32.28 -18.80 -6.05
CA VAL A 29 31.44 -19.91 -5.61
C VAL A 29 30.96 -20.63 -6.86
N PRO A 30 31.13 -21.96 -6.99
CA PRO A 30 30.48 -22.69 -8.06
C PRO A 30 28.99 -22.46 -7.89
N PHE A 31 28.38 -21.79 -8.88
CA PHE A 31 26.94 -21.71 -9.03
C PHE A 31 26.43 -23.14 -9.15
N ALA A 32 26.13 -23.78 -8.02
CA ALA A 32 25.27 -24.93 -8.01
C ALA A 32 23.95 -24.42 -8.58
N PHE A 33 23.64 -24.83 -9.81
CA PHE A 33 22.34 -24.62 -10.44
C PHE A 33 21.31 -25.30 -9.54
N VAL A 34 20.78 -24.54 -8.58
CA VAL A 34 19.59 -24.96 -7.85
C VAL A 34 18.49 -25.00 -8.90
N SER A 35 17.95 -26.19 -9.14
CA SER A 35 16.83 -26.41 -10.05
C SER A 35 15.70 -25.45 -9.65
N THR A 36 15.51 -24.40 -10.44
CA THR A 36 14.40 -23.46 -10.29
C THR A 36 13.12 -24.26 -10.48
N ARG A 37 12.38 -24.53 -9.41
CA ARG A 37 11.03 -25.07 -9.52
C ARG A 37 10.22 -24.08 -10.34
N ASN A 38 9.68 -24.53 -11.46
CA ASN A 38 8.91 -23.68 -12.37
C ASN A 38 7.48 -23.54 -11.79
N PHE A 39 7.16 -22.38 -11.23
CA PHE A 39 5.85 -22.11 -10.59
C PHE A 39 4.71 -21.88 -11.59
N THR A 40 4.97 -21.96 -12.90
CA THR A 40 4.01 -21.59 -13.96
C THR A 40 3.06 -22.72 -14.39
N ASN A 41 3.02 -23.85 -13.67
CA ASN A 41 2.12 -24.97 -13.97
C ASN A 41 1.20 -25.26 -12.78
N VAL A 42 0.37 -24.29 -12.43
CA VAL A 42 -0.86 -24.50 -11.67
C VAL A 42 -1.95 -23.76 -12.43
N LYS A 43 -2.87 -24.52 -13.01
CA LYS A 43 -4.05 -23.98 -13.68
C LYS A 43 -5.09 -23.74 -12.59
N ASP A 44 -5.14 -22.52 -12.08
CA ASP A 44 -6.14 -22.09 -11.11
C ASP A 44 -7.39 -21.63 -11.88
N ASP A 45 -8.28 -22.58 -12.21
CA ASP A 45 -9.45 -22.36 -13.08
C ASP A 45 -10.72 -21.94 -12.32
N GLY A 46 -10.64 -21.57 -11.04
CA GLY A 46 -11.83 -21.28 -10.24
C GLY A 46 -11.93 -19.83 -9.79
N GLU A 47 -12.96 -19.12 -10.24
CA GLU A 47 -13.50 -17.98 -9.47
C GLU A 47 -13.91 -18.52 -8.09
N GLN A 48 -13.05 -18.35 -7.09
CA GLN A 48 -13.32 -18.83 -5.75
C GLN A 48 -14.29 -17.88 -5.05
N PRO A 49 -15.44 -18.36 -4.55
CA PRO A 49 -16.31 -17.53 -3.73
C PRO A 49 -15.61 -17.16 -2.42
N PHE A 50 -15.88 -15.96 -1.90
CA PHE A 50 -15.34 -15.53 -0.61
C PHE A 50 -15.86 -16.40 0.54
N ASP A 51 -14.96 -16.87 1.40
CA ASP A 51 -15.31 -17.64 2.60
C ASP A 51 -15.71 -16.70 3.74
N THR A 52 -16.99 -16.73 4.11
CA THR A 52 -17.56 -15.92 5.19
C THR A 52 -17.02 -16.28 6.57
N SER A 53 -16.47 -17.46 6.74
CA SER A 53 -15.81 -17.89 8.00
C SER A 53 -14.60 -17.03 8.34
N LEU A 54 -14.02 -16.34 7.35
CA LEU A 54 -12.89 -15.43 7.55
C LEU A 54 -13.30 -14.13 8.28
N LEU A 55 -14.58 -13.77 8.27
CA LEU A 55 -15.07 -12.54 8.90
C LEU A 55 -14.78 -12.48 10.40
N ASP A 56 -14.67 -13.64 11.07
CA ASP A 56 -14.35 -13.73 12.50
C ASP A 56 -12.94 -13.22 12.83
N PHE A 57 -12.04 -13.24 11.83
CA PHE A 57 -10.65 -12.81 11.97
C PHE A 57 -10.37 -11.50 11.21
N LEU A 58 -11.24 -11.13 10.28
CA LEU A 58 -11.04 -9.99 9.39
C LEU A 58 -11.57 -8.69 10.02
N VAL A 59 -10.75 -7.64 9.97
CA VAL A 59 -11.12 -6.31 10.48
C VAL A 59 -10.80 -5.22 9.47
N CYS A 60 -11.52 -4.10 9.53
CA CYS A 60 -11.27 -2.92 8.72
C CYS A 60 -9.84 -2.39 8.95
N PRO A 61 -9.06 -2.08 7.90
CA PRO A 61 -7.68 -1.62 8.04
C PRO A 61 -7.61 -0.23 8.71
N LEU A 62 -8.67 0.57 8.61
CA LEU A 62 -8.75 1.92 9.17
C LEU A 62 -9.30 1.93 10.60
N SER A 63 -10.51 1.41 10.81
CA SER A 63 -11.20 1.48 12.11
C SER A 63 -10.87 0.31 13.06
N LYS A 64 -10.26 -0.77 12.56
CA LYS A 64 -10.00 -2.01 13.31
C LYS A 64 -11.27 -2.70 13.85
N LYS A 65 -12.42 -2.36 13.28
CA LYS A 65 -13.73 -2.95 13.60
C LYS A 65 -14.05 -4.13 12.70
N PRO A 66 -14.95 -5.03 13.11
CA PRO A 66 -15.46 -6.09 12.24
C PRO A 66 -16.10 -5.51 10.98
N LEU A 67 -16.10 -6.31 9.92
CA LEU A 67 -16.68 -5.99 8.62
C LEU A 67 -17.92 -6.85 8.36
N ARG A 68 -18.88 -6.30 7.61
CA ARG A 68 -20.06 -7.04 7.14
C ARG A 68 -19.87 -7.43 5.69
N TYR A 69 -20.03 -8.71 5.36
CA TYR A 69 -20.02 -9.15 3.97
C TYR A 69 -21.37 -8.91 3.30
N GLU A 70 -21.34 -8.37 2.09
CA GLU A 70 -22.49 -8.16 1.22
C GLU A 70 -22.37 -9.07 0.00
N VAL A 71 -23.20 -10.11 -0.04
CA VAL A 71 -23.16 -11.14 -1.10
C VAL A 71 -23.59 -10.56 -2.45
N THR A 72 -24.48 -9.57 -2.45
CA THR A 72 -25.05 -9.00 -3.68
C THR A 72 -24.02 -8.19 -4.48
N THR A 73 -23.16 -7.44 -3.79
CA THR A 73 -22.10 -6.63 -4.41
C THR A 73 -20.72 -7.25 -4.32
N ASN A 74 -20.58 -8.36 -3.60
CA ASN A 74 -19.31 -9.01 -3.27
C ASN A 74 -18.32 -8.05 -2.60
N GLU A 75 -18.78 -7.38 -1.55
CA GLU A 75 -18.03 -6.34 -0.83
C GLU A 75 -18.02 -6.56 0.68
N LEU A 76 -17.00 -6.00 1.32
CA LEU A 76 -16.89 -5.93 2.77
C LEU A 76 -17.16 -4.51 3.25
N ILE A 77 -18.28 -4.35 3.95
CA ILE A 77 -18.81 -3.06 4.38
C ILE A 77 -18.34 -2.76 5.80
N ASN A 78 -17.85 -1.53 5.99
CA ASN A 78 -17.71 -0.91 7.29
C ASN A 78 -18.82 0.13 7.48
N GLU A 79 -19.77 -0.16 8.37
CA GLU A 79 -20.94 0.70 8.60
C GLU A 79 -20.60 1.99 9.34
N GLU A 80 -19.57 1.98 10.19
CA GLU A 80 -19.15 3.17 10.96
C GLU A 80 -18.58 4.27 10.04
N LEU A 81 -17.72 3.88 9.10
CA LEU A 81 -17.09 4.79 8.14
C LEU A 81 -17.90 4.97 6.86
N GLY A 82 -18.91 4.12 6.63
CA GLY A 82 -19.69 4.14 5.40
C GLY A 82 -18.82 3.84 4.17
N ILE A 83 -17.93 2.86 4.25
CA ILE A 83 -17.06 2.44 3.16
C ILE A 83 -17.21 0.94 2.87
N ALA A 84 -16.90 0.54 1.65
CA ALA A 84 -16.95 -0.83 1.18
C ALA A 84 -15.64 -1.21 0.47
N TYR A 85 -15.07 -2.36 0.84
CA TYR A 85 -13.90 -2.94 0.18
C TYR A 85 -14.35 -4.01 -0.81
N PRO A 86 -13.95 -3.96 -2.09
CA PRO A 86 -14.33 -4.96 -3.08
C PRO A 86 -13.58 -6.28 -2.87
N ILE A 87 -14.22 -7.39 -3.20
CA ILE A 87 -13.59 -8.70 -3.28
C ILE A 87 -13.38 -9.06 -4.76
N ILE A 88 -12.13 -9.38 -5.13
CA ILE A 88 -11.71 -9.70 -6.50
C ILE A 88 -11.09 -11.10 -6.47
N ASP A 89 -11.59 -12.02 -7.29
CA ASP A 89 -11.14 -13.42 -7.34
C ASP A 89 -11.16 -14.13 -5.96
N GLY A 90 -12.16 -13.80 -5.13
CA GLY A 90 -12.29 -14.31 -3.76
C GLY A 90 -11.33 -13.66 -2.75
N ILE A 91 -10.48 -12.73 -3.18
CA ILE A 91 -9.49 -12.03 -2.36
C ILE A 91 -10.00 -10.63 -2.00
N PRO A 92 -10.14 -10.30 -0.70
CA PRO A 92 -10.48 -8.94 -0.27
C PRO A 92 -9.41 -7.91 -0.65
N ASN A 93 -9.78 -6.87 -1.42
CA ASN A 93 -8.92 -5.71 -1.64
C ASN A 93 -9.05 -4.73 -0.46
N MET A 94 -8.19 -4.89 0.53
CA MET A 94 -8.19 -4.10 1.77
C MET A 94 -7.31 -2.84 1.69
N ILE A 95 -7.14 -2.26 0.50
CA ILE A 95 -6.41 -1.01 0.29
C ILE A 95 -7.34 0.17 0.62
N PRO A 96 -6.99 1.06 1.58
CA PRO A 96 -7.84 2.18 1.97
C PRO A 96 -8.24 3.12 0.84
N GLN A 97 -7.37 3.29 -0.17
CA GLN A 97 -7.59 4.15 -1.32
C GLN A 97 -8.59 3.55 -2.33
N ASP A 98 -8.72 2.22 -2.35
CA ASP A 98 -9.62 1.51 -3.26
C ASP A 98 -11.01 1.29 -2.63
N ALA A 99 -11.19 1.69 -1.36
CA ALA A 99 -12.46 1.59 -0.66
C ALA A 99 -13.51 2.51 -1.32
N ARG A 100 -14.67 1.96 -1.66
CA ARG A 100 -15.80 2.72 -2.19
C ARG A 100 -16.59 3.37 -1.05
N LEU A 101 -16.93 4.65 -1.19
CA LEU A 101 -17.86 5.30 -0.29
C LEU A 101 -19.29 4.79 -0.53
N LEU A 102 -19.96 4.41 0.56
CA LEU A 102 -21.40 4.21 0.56
C LEU A 102 -22.04 5.59 0.68
N GLN A 103 -22.82 5.99 -0.32
CA GLN A 103 -23.65 7.19 -0.21
C GLN A 103 -24.62 6.96 0.96
N LYS A 104 -24.30 7.55 2.10
CA LYS A 104 -25.28 7.67 3.18
C LYS A 104 -26.17 8.81 2.72
N ASP A 105 -27.33 8.46 2.15
CA ASP A 105 -28.39 9.43 1.87
C ASP A 105 -28.56 10.23 3.14
N THR A 106 -28.03 11.45 3.09
CA THR A 106 -28.03 12.34 4.22
C THR A 106 -29.50 12.68 4.37
N ASP A 107 -30.09 12.27 5.49
CA ASP A 107 -31.24 12.94 6.08
C ASP A 107 -30.85 14.41 6.21
N MET A 108 -31.04 15.14 5.12
CA MET A 108 -30.99 16.58 5.08
C MET A 108 -32.32 16.97 5.73
N PRO A 109 -32.37 17.44 6.99
CA PRO A 109 -33.58 18.11 7.43
C PRO A 109 -33.69 19.31 6.50
N ALA A 110 -34.66 19.26 5.57
CA ALA A 110 -35.10 20.44 4.86
C ALA A 110 -35.39 21.49 5.94
N ASP A 111 -34.58 22.54 5.95
CA ASP A 111 -34.71 23.67 6.87
C ASP A 111 -36.16 24.16 6.83
N PRO A 112 -36.95 24.02 7.91
CA PRO A 112 -38.30 24.57 7.96
C PRO A 112 -38.19 26.05 8.29
N THR A 113 -37.59 26.83 7.41
CA THR A 113 -37.60 28.29 7.49
C THR A 113 -38.00 28.89 6.15
N GLN A 114 -39.30 28.86 5.86
CA GLN A 114 -39.93 29.88 5.02
C GLN A 114 -41.14 30.43 5.77
N GLY A 115 -41.08 31.75 5.98
CA GLY A 115 -42.00 32.55 6.78
C GLY A 115 -43.23 33.05 6.04
#